data_AF-A0A955RZZ4-F1
#
_entry.id   AF-A0A955RZZ4-F1
#
_cell.length_a   1.000
_cell.length_b   1.000
_cell.length_c   1.000
_cell.angle_alpha   90.00
_cell.angle_beta   90.00
_cell.angle_gamma   90.00
#
_symmetry.space_group_name_H-M   'P 1'
#
loop_
_entity.id
_entity.type
_entity.pdbx_description
1 polymer ?
#
loop_
_entity_poly.entity_id
_entity_poly.type
_entity_poly.pdbx_seq_one_letter_code
_entity_poly.pdbx_strand_id
1 'polypeptide(L)'
;FTLKDLNHLEKNETQRMANHRLFFNHVSMQKNDKNLEEILADMLYSHKQYASQKLADQIASQMVRSTKGRFRGNKNARFYVLRNTLVPSVLVEVGFLSNPKEEKLLIDRGYQQKIAQGIAEGIIKHAKNP
;
A
#
# COMPACT_ATOMS: atom_id res chain seq x y z
N PHE A 1 9.68 -7.87 3.96
CA PHE A 1 9.33 -8.56 5.22
C PHE A 1 7.83 -8.58 5.35
N THR A 2 7.23 -9.76 5.30
CA THR A 2 5.87 -10.01 5.80
C THR A 2 6.09 -10.75 7.11
N LEU A 3 5.49 -10.28 8.22
CA LEU A 3 5.78 -10.83 9.55
C LEU A 3 5.33 -12.30 9.71
N LYS A 4 4.52 -12.82 8.77
CA LYS A 4 4.12 -14.22 8.59
C LYS A 4 3.29 -14.34 7.30
N ASP A 5 3.07 -15.57 6.82
CA ASP A 5 2.05 -15.84 5.81
C ASP A 5 0.65 -15.56 6.36
N LEU A 6 -0.20 -14.89 5.57
CA LEU A 6 -1.58 -14.65 5.93
C LEU A 6 -2.35 -15.99 5.90
N ASN A 7 -2.99 -16.34 7.02
CA ASN A 7 -3.86 -17.50 7.10
C ASN A 7 -5.19 -17.28 6.35
N HIS A 8 -6.04 -18.31 6.22
CA HIS A 8 -7.30 -18.20 5.47
C HIS A 8 -8.29 -17.18 6.05
N LEU A 9 -8.27 -16.94 7.37
CA LEU A 9 -9.12 -15.94 8.04
C LEU A 9 -8.60 -14.52 7.80
N GLU A 10 -7.28 -14.35 7.86
CA GLU A 10 -6.52 -13.15 7.48
C GLU A 10 -6.48 -12.93 5.97
N LYS A 11 -7.11 -13.81 5.17
CA LYS A 11 -7.37 -13.68 3.73
C LYS A 11 -8.86 -13.45 3.43
N ASN A 12 -9.69 -13.25 4.45
CA ASN A 12 -11.13 -13.04 4.30
C ASN A 12 -11.58 -11.64 4.74
N GLU A 13 -12.84 -11.27 4.48
CA GLU A 13 -13.43 -9.97 4.87
C GLU A 13 -13.42 -9.73 6.39
N THR A 14 -13.33 -10.79 7.18
CA THR A 14 -13.26 -10.73 8.65
C THR A 14 -12.09 -9.87 9.13
N GLN A 15 -10.97 -9.82 8.40
CA GLN A 15 -9.84 -8.96 8.75
C GLN A 15 -10.19 -7.47 8.65
N ARG A 16 -11.07 -7.08 7.70
CA ARG A 16 -11.57 -5.70 7.61
C ARG A 16 -12.32 -5.32 8.87
N MET A 17 -13.21 -6.19 9.33
CA MET A 17 -14.02 -5.98 10.54
C MET A 17 -13.15 -5.96 11.80
N ALA A 18 -12.13 -6.81 11.87
CA ALA A 18 -11.15 -6.81 12.96
C ALA A 18 -10.36 -5.49 13.00
N ASN A 19 -9.86 -5.01 11.86
CA ASN A 19 -9.13 -3.75 11.78
C ASN A 19 -10.03 -2.56 12.13
N HIS A 20 -11.27 -2.56 11.64
CA HIS A 20 -12.29 -1.58 12.00
C HIS A 20 -12.48 -1.54 13.52
N ARG A 21 -12.77 -2.69 14.13
CA ARG A 21 -12.98 -2.78 15.59
C ARG A 21 -11.76 -2.32 16.39
N LEU A 22 -10.56 -2.75 16.02
CA LEU A 22 -9.33 -2.33 16.69
C LEU A 22 -9.16 -0.81 16.64
N PHE A 23 -9.44 -0.18 15.50
CA PHE A 23 -9.35 1.26 15.36
C PHE A 23 -10.39 2.00 16.23
N PHE A 24 -11.66 1.61 16.17
CA PHE A 24 -12.72 2.26 16.94
C PHE A 24 -12.61 2.02 18.45
N ASN A 25 -11.97 0.94 18.89
CA ASN A 25 -11.62 0.78 20.30
C ASN A 25 -10.64 1.87 20.80
N HIS A 26 -9.78 2.43 19.92
CA HIS A 26 -8.82 3.47 20.28
C HIS A 26 -9.38 4.89 20.17
N VAL A 27 -10.43 5.08 19.37
CA VAL A 27 -11.18 6.33 19.37
C VAL A 27 -12.11 6.27 20.57
N SER A 28 -11.93 7.15 21.55
CA SER A 28 -12.72 7.20 22.78
C SER A 28 -14.17 7.63 22.50
N MET A 29 -14.93 6.84 21.74
CA MET A 29 -16.33 7.09 21.45
C MET A 29 -17.13 6.76 22.70
N GLN A 30 -17.58 7.80 23.39
CA GLN A 30 -18.63 7.65 24.38
C GLN A 30 -19.92 7.33 23.60
N LYS A 31 -20.34 6.06 23.67
CA LYS A 31 -21.62 5.49 23.21
C LYS A 31 -21.59 4.84 21.81
N ASN A 32 -22.23 3.66 21.71
CA ASN A 32 -22.45 2.83 20.51
C ASN A 32 -23.36 3.52 19.47
N ASP A 33 -22.98 4.69 18.96
CA ASP A 33 -23.69 5.33 17.85
C ASP A 33 -23.19 4.77 16.52
N LYS A 34 -23.93 3.80 15.98
CA LYS A 34 -23.61 3.12 14.72
C LYS A 34 -23.51 4.07 13.54
N ASN A 35 -24.31 5.14 13.50
CA ASN A 35 -24.29 6.08 12.39
C ASN A 35 -22.99 6.89 12.39
N LEU A 36 -22.53 7.31 13.57
CA LEU A 36 -21.26 8.01 13.72
C LEU A 36 -20.07 7.10 13.37
N GLU A 37 -20.11 5.83 13.80
CA GLU A 37 -19.09 4.83 13.42
C GLU A 37 -19.01 4.66 11.90
N GLU A 38 -20.14 4.53 11.21
CA GLU A 38 -20.19 4.39 9.75
C GLU A 38 -19.64 5.62 9.02
N ILE A 39 -20.01 6.83 9.45
CA ILE A 39 -19.51 8.09 8.88
C ILE A 39 -17.99 8.22 9.06
N LEU A 40 -17.49 7.94 10.26
CA LEU A 40 -16.05 7.99 10.54
C LEU A 40 -15.29 6.95 9.72
N ALA A 41 -15.84 5.74 9.58
CA ALA A 41 -15.24 4.68 8.78
C ALA A 41 -15.12 5.08 7.31
N ASP A 42 -16.16 5.67 6.74
CA ASP A 42 -16.15 6.15 5.35
C ASP A 42 -15.15 7.29 5.14
N MET A 43 -15.08 8.24 6.07
CA MET A 43 -14.12 9.34 6.05
C MET A 43 -12.67 8.83 6.08
N LEU A 44 -12.38 7.86 6.96
CA LEU A 44 -11.06 7.25 7.07
C LEU A 44 -10.71 6.45 5.83
N TYR A 45 -11.66 5.71 5.28
CA TYR A 45 -11.43 4.94 4.06
C TYR A 45 -11.13 5.89 2.89
N SER A 46 -11.88 6.97 2.76
CA SER A 46 -11.64 8.03 1.77
C SER A 46 -10.25 8.67 1.93
N HIS A 47 -9.87 9.04 3.16
CA HIS A 47 -8.54 9.56 3.46
C HIS A 47 -7.44 8.56 3.12
N LYS A 48 -7.61 7.30 3.51
CA LYS A 48 -6.67 6.21 3.22
C LYS A 48 -6.50 6.00 1.72
N GLN A 49 -7.56 6.10 0.91
CA GLN A 49 -7.46 6.00 -0.55
C GLN A 49 -6.67 7.16 -1.15
N TYR A 50 -6.95 8.40 -0.73
CA TYR A 50 -6.19 9.58 -1.15
C TYR A 50 -4.69 9.46 -0.80
N ALA A 51 -4.39 9.14 0.46
CA ALA A 51 -3.03 8.98 0.93
C ALA A 51 -2.30 7.79 0.24
N SER A 52 -3.00 6.69 -0.06
CA SER A 52 -2.43 5.57 -0.82
C SER A 52 -2.05 5.97 -2.25
N GLN A 53 -2.86 6.81 -2.90
CA GLN A 53 -2.55 7.32 -4.24
C GLN A 53 -1.31 8.22 -4.21
N LYS A 54 -1.24 9.14 -3.24
CA LYS A 54 -0.07 10.01 -3.07
C LYS A 54 1.20 9.23 -2.74
N LEU A 55 1.10 8.20 -1.89
CA LEU A 55 2.19 7.25 -1.62
C LEU A 55 2.65 6.54 -2.90
N ALA A 56 1.70 6.06 -3.71
CA ALA A 56 2.01 5.40 -4.99
C ALA A 56 2.76 6.34 -5.95
N ASP A 57 2.31 7.59 -6.09
CA ASP A 57 2.97 8.60 -6.92
C ASP A 57 4.39 8.92 -6.43
N GLN A 58 4.56 9.07 -5.12
CA GLN A 58 5.86 9.35 -4.53
C GLN A 58 6.84 8.18 -4.73
N ILE A 59 6.42 6.94 -4.48
CA ILE A 59 7.22 5.73 -4.75
C ILE A 59 7.54 5.61 -6.24
N ALA A 60 6.55 5.73 -7.12
CA ALA A 60 6.74 5.63 -8.56
C ALA A 60 7.76 6.67 -9.06
N SER A 61 7.66 7.92 -8.59
CA SER A 61 8.60 9.00 -8.97
C SER A 61 10.05 8.67 -8.61
N GLN A 62 10.30 8.13 -7.42
CA GLN A 62 11.65 7.77 -6.96
C GLN A 62 12.17 6.51 -7.66
N MET A 63 11.29 5.52 -7.88
CA MET A 63 11.59 4.31 -8.65
C MET A 63 12.03 4.63 -10.07
N VAL A 64 11.32 5.50 -10.79
CA VAL A 64 11.70 5.93 -12.15
C VAL A 64 13.03 6.67 -12.12
N ARG A 65 13.22 7.58 -11.17
CA ARG A 65 14.48 8.32 -11.02
C ARG A 65 15.68 7.40 -10.81
N SER A 66 15.52 6.38 -9.96
CA SER A 66 16.57 5.43 -9.57
C SER A 66 16.86 4.37 -10.65
N THR A 67 15.82 3.76 -11.22
CA THR A 67 15.96 2.62 -12.14
C THR A 67 16.03 3.04 -13.61
N LYS A 68 15.57 4.27 -13.94
CA LYS A 68 15.30 4.72 -15.32
C LYS A 68 14.30 3.84 -16.07
N GLY A 69 13.54 3.01 -15.36
CA GLY A 69 12.51 2.15 -15.92
C GLY A 69 11.28 2.95 -16.38
N ARG A 70 10.48 2.31 -17.25
CA ARG A 70 9.24 2.90 -17.76
C ARG A 70 8.15 2.83 -16.68
N PHE A 71 7.58 3.98 -16.33
CA PHE A 71 6.36 4.03 -15.53
C PHE A 71 5.13 3.71 -16.37
N ARG A 72 4.23 2.87 -15.85
CA ARG A 72 3.03 2.40 -16.55
C ARG A 72 1.73 2.94 -15.95
N GLY A 73 1.83 3.95 -15.08
CA GLY A 73 0.70 4.55 -14.38
C GLY A 73 0.32 3.80 -13.11
N ASN A 74 -0.34 4.50 -12.20
CA ASN A 74 -0.97 3.89 -11.04
C ASN A 74 -2.29 3.25 -11.45
N LYS A 75 -2.57 2.08 -10.88
CA LYS A 75 -3.81 1.35 -11.14
C LYS A 75 -4.52 1.06 -9.83
N ASN A 76 -5.82 1.32 -9.81
CA ASN A 76 -6.68 0.91 -8.72
C ASN A 76 -7.10 -0.54 -8.92
N ALA A 77 -6.87 -1.37 -7.91
CA ALA A 77 -7.26 -2.77 -7.92
C ALA A 77 -7.71 -3.20 -6.52
N ARG A 78 -8.66 -4.14 -6.46
CA ARG A 78 -9.24 -4.64 -5.20
C ARG A 78 -8.44 -5.81 -4.62
N PHE A 79 -7.11 -5.69 -4.64
CA PHE A 79 -6.22 -6.70 -4.07
C PHE A 79 -6.47 -6.83 -2.57
N TYR A 80 -6.41 -8.08 -2.10
CA TYR A 80 -6.66 -8.41 -0.70
C TYR A 80 -5.80 -7.57 0.27
N VAL A 81 -4.50 -7.47 -0.04
CA VAL A 81 -3.50 -6.76 0.76
C VAL A 81 -3.70 -5.24 0.79
N LEU A 82 -4.48 -4.67 -0.14
CA LEU A 82 -4.75 -3.24 -0.21
C LEU A 82 -6.09 -2.84 0.41
N ARG A 83 -7.06 -3.75 0.43
CA ARG A 83 -8.45 -3.45 0.86
C ARG A 83 -8.67 -3.61 2.36
N ASN A 84 -7.90 -4.50 3.02
CA ASN A 84 -8.10 -4.85 4.43
C ASN A 84 -7.10 -4.16 5.35
N THR A 85 -6.85 -2.88 5.12
CA THR A 85 -5.90 -2.05 5.88
C THR A 85 -6.47 -0.65 6.04
N LEU A 86 -6.27 -0.07 7.22
CA LEU A 86 -6.70 1.29 7.55
C LEU A 86 -5.60 2.33 7.34
N VAL A 87 -4.37 1.88 7.03
CA VAL A 87 -3.24 2.75 6.71
C VAL A 87 -3.04 2.82 5.19
N PRO A 88 -2.42 3.89 4.67
CA PRO A 88 -2.08 3.98 3.26
C PRO A 88 -1.29 2.75 2.79
N SER A 89 -1.66 2.15 1.66
CA SER A 89 -1.08 0.88 1.22
C SER A 89 -1.01 0.78 -0.30
N VAL A 90 0.10 0.24 -0.80
CA VAL A 90 0.38 0.10 -2.24
C VAL A 90 0.98 -1.28 -2.54
N LEU A 91 0.73 -1.77 -3.76
CA LEU A 91 1.39 -2.96 -4.32
C LEU A 91 2.25 -2.47 -5.48
N VAL A 92 3.54 -2.81 -5.46
CA VAL A 92 4.50 -2.35 -6.46
C VAL A 92 4.88 -3.51 -7.37
N GLU A 93 4.47 -3.45 -8.63
CA GLU A 93 4.95 -4.33 -9.69
C GLU A 93 6.25 -3.75 -10.27
N VAL A 94 7.38 -4.43 -10.05
CA VAL A 94 8.72 -3.89 -10.35
C VAL A 94 9.21 -4.22 -11.77
N GLY A 95 8.51 -5.09 -12.49
CA GLY A 95 8.81 -5.48 -13.87
C GLY A 95 8.10 -6.77 -14.28
N PHE A 96 8.25 -7.17 -15.54
CA PHE A 96 7.64 -8.36 -16.13
C PHE A 96 8.70 -9.45 -16.36
N LEU A 97 8.61 -10.56 -15.64
CA LEU A 97 9.46 -11.74 -15.88
C LEU A 97 9.20 -12.38 -17.25
N SER A 98 8.01 -12.19 -17.82
CA SER A 98 7.68 -12.64 -19.18
C SER A 98 8.34 -11.82 -20.28
N ASN A 99 8.96 -10.68 -19.95
CA ASN A 99 9.74 -9.88 -20.89
C ASN A 99 11.24 -10.18 -20.68
N PRO A 100 11.92 -10.86 -21.63
CA PRO A 100 13.32 -11.25 -21.46
C PRO A 100 14.29 -10.09 -21.19
N LYS A 101 13.95 -8.86 -21.61
CA LYS A 101 14.77 -7.67 -21.31
C LYS A 101 14.63 -7.23 -19.86
N GLU A 102 13.41 -7.29 -19.31
CA GLU A 102 13.13 -6.90 -17.93
C GLU A 102 13.56 -8.02 -16.97
N GLU A 103 13.36 -9.28 -17.32
CA GLU A 103 13.84 -10.44 -16.55
C GLU A 103 15.34 -10.36 -16.27
N LYS A 104 16.16 -10.07 -17.30
CA LYS A 104 17.62 -9.88 -17.16
C LYS A 104 17.98 -8.76 -16.18
N LEU A 105 17.20 -7.67 -16.15
CA LEU A 105 17.40 -6.60 -15.17
C LEU A 105 16.96 -7.05 -13.77
N LEU A 106 15.85 -7.79 -13.66
CA LEU A 106 15.30 -8.22 -12.37
C LEU A 106 16.20 -9.22 -11.63
N ILE A 107 17.06 -9.97 -12.33
CA ILE A 107 18.08 -10.84 -11.71
C ILE A 107 19.39 -10.10 -11.39
N ASP A 108 19.59 -8.89 -11.92
CA ASP A 108 20.78 -8.08 -11.65
C ASP A 108 20.71 -7.45 -10.26
N ARG A 109 21.75 -7.70 -9.44
CA ARG A 109 21.80 -7.20 -8.05
C ARG A 109 21.85 -5.67 -7.99
N GLY A 110 22.54 -5.03 -8.94
CA GLY A 110 22.62 -3.57 -8.99
C GLY A 110 21.26 -2.93 -9.30
N TYR A 111 20.49 -3.54 -10.20
CA TYR A 111 19.13 -3.11 -10.52
C TYR A 111 18.16 -3.36 -9.37
N GLN A 112 18.24 -4.51 -8.68
CA GLN A 112 17.46 -4.77 -7.46
C GLN A 112 17.74 -3.72 -6.38
N GLN A 113 19.01 -3.32 -6.19
CA GLN A 113 19.34 -2.27 -5.22
C GLN A 113 18.76 -0.91 -5.64
N LYS A 114 18.75 -0.58 -6.93
CA LYS A 114 18.10 0.64 -7.44
C LYS A 114 16.58 0.63 -7.19
N ILE A 115 15.92 -0.52 -7.36
CA ILE A 115 14.50 -0.70 -7.02
C ILE A 115 14.29 -0.45 -5.53
N ALA A 116 15.04 -1.15 -4.67
CA ALA A 116 14.90 -1.04 -3.23
C ALA A 116 15.12 0.41 -2.74
N GLN A 117 16.14 1.08 -3.27
CA GLN A 117 16.44 2.49 -2.97
C GLN A 117 15.28 3.42 -3.39
N GLY A 118 14.74 3.23 -4.60
CA GLY A 118 13.61 4.03 -5.08
C GLY A 118 12.37 3.87 -4.21
N ILE A 119 12.05 2.65 -3.78
CA ILE A 119 10.93 2.37 -2.87
C ILE A 119 11.18 3.05 -1.52
N ALA A 120 12.38 2.87 -0.93
CA ALA A 120 12.71 3.45 0.38
C ALA A 120 12.64 4.99 0.35
N GLU A 121 13.22 5.65 -0.65
CA GLU A 121 13.15 7.10 -0.83
C GLU A 121 11.71 7.59 -0.99
N GLY A 122 10.88 6.84 -1.72
CA GLY A 122 9.45 7.14 -1.87
C GLY A 122 8.70 7.09 -0.55
N ILE A 123 8.92 6.06 0.26
CA ILE A 123 8.33 5.90 1.59
C ILE A 123 8.77 7.03 2.53
N ILE A 124 10.07 7.35 2.56
CA ILE A 124 10.61 8.44 3.38
C ILE A 124 10.01 9.78 2.96
N LYS A 125 9.88 10.03 1.65
CA LYS A 125 9.25 11.24 1.12
C LYS A 125 7.79 11.35 1.56
N HIS A 126 7.04 10.25 1.52
CA HIS A 126 5.67 10.20 2.01
C HIS A 126 5.59 10.48 3.51
N ALA A 127 6.43 9.85 4.32
CA ALA A 127 6.43 10.04 5.77
C ALA A 127 6.70 11.50 6.19
N LYS A 128 7.51 12.24 5.41
CA LYS A 128 7.76 13.67 5.64
C LYS A 128 6.63 14.57 5.16
N ASN A 129 5.91 14.17 4.11
CA ASN A 129 4.85 14.94 3.47
C ASN A 129 3.66 14.02 3.12
N PRO A 130 2.92 13.53 4.14
CA PRO A 130 1.86 12.54 3.99
C PRO A 130 0.71 13.07 3.13
#